data_AF-A0A177NC98-F1
#
_entry.id   AF-A0A177NC98-F1
#
_cell.length_a   1.000
_cell.length_b   1.000
_cell.length_c   1.000
_cell.angle_alpha   90.00
_cell.angle_beta   90.00
_cell.angle_gamma   90.00
#
_symmetry.space_group_name_H-M   'P 1'
#
loop_
_entity.id
_entity.type
_entity.pdbx_description
1 polymer ?
#
loop_
_entity_poly.entity_id
_entity_poly.type
_entity_poly.pdbx_seq_one_letter_code
_entity_poly.pdbx_strand_id
1 'polypeptide(L)'
;MDNLTFISSLAWPATVIIVLCFLKGPISKAIPLITKVKYKDIDIEFQKIETEYQGAATSSQGDGNLENHMLVPIKSLLKIAEVSPKVAVIEAGRSLKFEFEDSVSRFLSCSKSNVSSDKDMNIGYFQNNPVLIELGKLLKIREDLMDNPEYEVTEQNARKYIFAANKYCKLLKSLFPVV
;
A
#
# COMPACT_ATOMS: atom_id res chain seq x y z
N MET A 1 -24.37 47.28 -46.94
CA MET A 1 -24.79 47.25 -45.52
C MET A 1 -24.26 45.95 -44.94
N ASP A 2 -22.94 45.80 -44.75
CA ASP A 2 -22.34 44.44 -44.66
C ASP A 2 -21.37 44.28 -43.47
N ASN A 3 -21.20 45.35 -42.68
CA ASN A 3 -20.15 45.42 -41.66
C ASN A 3 -20.62 44.82 -40.32
N LEU A 4 -21.93 44.73 -40.06
CA LEU A 4 -22.47 44.20 -38.79
C LEU A 4 -22.47 42.66 -38.75
N THR A 5 -22.68 41.99 -39.88
CA THR A 5 -22.84 40.53 -39.94
C THR A 5 -21.54 39.78 -39.65
N PHE A 6 -20.40 40.35 -40.03
CA PHE A 6 -19.08 39.77 -39.74
C PHE A 6 -18.74 39.79 -38.24
N ILE A 7 -19.15 40.83 -37.54
CA ILE A 7 -18.87 41.02 -36.11
C ILE A 7 -19.70 40.04 -35.26
N SER A 8 -20.96 39.80 -35.64
CA SER A 8 -21.81 38.81 -34.98
C SER A 8 -21.33 37.37 -35.19
N SER A 9 -20.75 37.05 -36.35
CA SER A 9 -20.20 35.72 -36.63
C SER A 9 -18.92 35.43 -35.84
N LEU A 10 -18.10 36.46 -35.56
CA LEU A 10 -16.88 36.35 -34.75
C LEU A 10 -17.12 36.39 -33.23
N ALA A 11 -18.30 36.84 -32.78
CA ALA A 11 -18.60 36.96 -31.36
C ALA A 11 -18.65 35.60 -30.64
N TRP A 12 -19.20 34.56 -31.29
CA TRP A 12 -19.31 33.19 -30.75
C TRP A 12 -17.93 32.50 -30.58
N PRO A 13 -17.05 32.48 -31.60
CA PRO A 13 -15.73 31.87 -31.45
C PRO A 13 -14.86 32.61 -30.42
N ALA A 14 -14.96 33.95 -30.38
CA ALA A 14 -14.25 34.75 -29.40
C ALA A 14 -14.72 34.45 -27.97
N THR A 15 -16.03 34.31 -27.73
CA THR A 15 -16.55 33.92 -26.41
C THR A 15 -16.09 32.53 -26.01
N VAL A 16 -16.10 31.54 -26.92
CA VAL A 16 -15.59 30.19 -26.64
C VAL A 16 -14.11 30.23 -26.24
N ILE A 17 -13.27 30.98 -26.95
CA ILE A 17 -11.84 31.11 -26.64
C ILE A 17 -11.63 31.79 -25.28
N ILE A 18 -12.38 32.86 -24.99
CA ILE A 18 -12.30 33.57 -23.71
C ILE A 18 -12.69 32.65 -22.55
N VAL A 19 -13.77 31.87 -22.71
CA VAL A 19 -14.21 30.89 -21.71
C VAL A 19 -13.15 29.79 -21.52
N LEU A 20 -12.58 29.25 -22.59
CA LEU A 20 -11.50 28.25 -22.53
C LEU A 20 -10.24 28.79 -21.81
N CYS A 21 -9.87 30.04 -22.07
CA CYS A 21 -8.76 30.70 -21.38
C CYS A 21 -9.04 30.90 -19.88
N PHE A 22 -10.27 31.33 -19.53
CA PHE A 22 -10.69 31.48 -18.14
C PHE A 22 -10.79 30.14 -17.40
N LEU A 23 -11.13 29.05 -18.08
CA LEU A 23 -11.31 27.72 -17.48
C LEU A 23 -9.98 26.96 -17.32
N LYS A 24 -9.00 27.19 -18.20
CA LYS A 24 -7.65 26.60 -18.10
C LYS A 24 -6.93 26.96 -16.79
N GLY A 25 -7.10 28.19 -16.32
CA GLY A 25 -6.54 28.67 -15.06
C GLY A 25 -6.93 27.83 -13.83
N PRO A 26 -8.23 27.74 -13.48
CA PRO A 26 -8.70 26.97 -12.33
C PRO A 26 -8.55 25.46 -12.50
N ILE A 27 -8.72 24.90 -13.71
CA ILE A 27 -8.58 23.45 -13.94
C ILE A 27 -7.15 22.98 -13.67
N SER A 28 -6.13 23.72 -14.13
CA SER A 28 -4.73 23.31 -13.91
C SER A 28 -4.33 23.31 -12.43
N LYS A 29 -4.99 24.13 -11.59
CA LYS A 29 -4.76 24.18 -10.14
C LYS A 29 -5.55 23.11 -9.37
N ALA A 30 -6.67 22.63 -9.91
CA ALA A 30 -7.49 21.59 -9.27
C ALA A 30 -6.92 20.17 -9.46
N ILE A 31 -6.31 19.89 -10.61
CA ILE A 31 -5.66 18.60 -10.92
C ILE A 31 -4.62 18.17 -9.85
N PRO A 32 -3.68 19.05 -9.41
CA PRO A 32 -2.71 18.68 -8.37
C PRO A 32 -3.33 18.52 -6.98
N LEU A 33 -4.50 19.11 -6.70
CA LEU A 33 -5.20 18.93 -5.42
C LEU A 33 -5.85 17.54 -5.34
N ILE A 34 -6.43 17.06 -6.43
CA ILE A 34 -7.05 15.72 -6.50
C ILE A 34 -5.99 14.63 -6.32
N THR A 35 -4.83 14.78 -6.98
CA THR A 35 -3.71 13.84 -6.83
C THR A 35 -3.12 13.87 -5.43
N LYS A 36 -2.90 15.06 -4.83
CA LYS A 36 -2.45 15.17 -3.44
C LYS A 36 -3.39 14.53 -2.44
N VAL A 37 -4.71 14.64 -2.62
CA VAL A 37 -5.68 13.97 -1.74
C VAL A 37 -5.60 12.45 -1.91
N LYS A 38 -5.52 11.93 -3.14
CA LYS A 38 -5.42 10.48 -3.40
C LYS A 38 -4.17 9.84 -2.78
N TYR A 39 -3.04 10.55 -2.77
CA TYR A 39 -1.77 10.03 -2.26
C TYR A 39 -1.59 10.25 -0.75
N LYS A 40 -2.35 11.17 -0.15
CA LYS A 40 -2.32 11.44 1.29
C LYS A 40 -2.69 10.21 2.12
N ASP A 41 -3.60 9.38 1.64
CA ASP A 41 -4.01 8.17 2.36
C ASP A 41 -2.86 7.17 2.48
N ILE A 42 -2.09 6.98 1.40
CA ILE A 42 -0.90 6.11 1.37
C ILE A 42 0.19 6.67 2.31
N ASP A 43 0.43 7.99 2.26
CA ASP A 43 1.39 8.65 3.15
C ASP A 43 1.01 8.52 4.63
N ILE A 44 -0.29 8.63 4.95
CA ILE A 44 -0.80 8.43 6.31
C ILE A 44 -0.56 6.98 6.76
N GLU A 45 -0.77 6.00 5.88
CA GLU A 45 -0.52 4.59 6.21
C GLU A 45 0.97 4.32 6.47
N PHE A 46 1.88 4.92 5.70
CA PHE A 46 3.32 4.86 5.98
C PHE A 46 3.71 5.59 7.28
N GLN A 47 3.08 6.72 7.61
CA GLN A 47 3.30 7.41 8.89
C GLN A 47 2.79 6.58 10.07
N LYS A 48 1.73 5.80 9.91
CA LYS A 48 1.27 4.86 10.95
C LYS A 48 2.28 3.74 11.20
N ILE A 49 2.85 3.18 10.13
CA ILE A 49 4.00 2.27 10.23
C ILE A 49 5.19 2.97 10.91
N GLU A 50 5.35 4.27 10.76
CA GLU A 50 6.39 4.97 11.49
C GLU A 50 6.07 5.07 12.99
N THR A 51 4.88 5.50 13.37
CA THR A 51 4.51 5.66 14.79
C THR A 51 4.46 4.34 15.56
N GLU A 52 4.01 3.27 14.91
CA GLU A 52 3.90 1.95 15.53
C GLU A 52 5.25 1.21 15.61
N TYR A 53 6.24 1.58 14.78
CA TYR A 53 7.49 0.84 14.61
C TYR A 53 8.77 1.65 14.85
N GLN A 54 8.69 2.96 15.15
CA GLN A 54 9.82 3.75 15.68
C GLN A 54 10.36 3.16 17.00
N GLY A 55 9.58 2.35 17.73
CA GLY A 55 10.08 1.58 18.88
C GLY A 55 11.00 0.40 18.53
N ALA A 56 11.06 -0.02 17.26
CA ALA A 56 11.89 -1.14 16.79
C ALA A 56 13.08 -0.70 15.92
N ALA A 57 13.01 0.50 15.33
CA ALA A 57 14.07 1.05 14.48
C ALA A 57 15.32 1.46 15.26
N THR A 58 15.17 1.91 16.52
CA THR A 58 16.33 2.24 17.39
C THR A 58 17.13 1.01 17.83
N SER A 59 16.58 -0.20 17.69
CA SER A 59 17.24 -1.46 18.08
C SER A 59 17.90 -2.19 16.91
N SER A 60 17.72 -1.72 15.66
CA SER A 60 18.09 -2.48 14.45
C SER A 60 19.15 -1.78 13.57
N GLN A 61 19.79 -0.72 14.07
CA GLN A 61 21.01 -0.16 13.45
C GLN A 61 22.26 -1.05 13.62
N GLY A 62 22.12 -2.22 14.26
CA GLY A 62 23.19 -3.22 14.33
C GLY A 62 23.12 -4.20 13.17
N ASP A 63 24.22 -4.32 12.44
CA ASP A 63 24.52 -5.27 11.35
C ASP A 63 24.59 -6.75 11.84
N GLY A 64 23.70 -7.15 12.76
CA GLY A 64 23.68 -8.44 13.42
C GLY A 64 22.47 -9.27 13.02
N ASN A 65 22.66 -10.18 12.06
CA ASN A 65 21.79 -11.33 11.76
C ASN A 65 20.27 -11.08 11.81
N LEU A 66 19.74 -10.25 10.91
CA LEU A 66 18.30 -10.17 10.69
C LEU A 66 17.80 -11.52 10.16
N GLU A 67 17.08 -12.26 11.00
CA GLU A 67 16.43 -13.51 10.60
C GLU A 67 15.47 -13.24 9.43
N ASN A 68 15.70 -13.94 8.31
CA ASN A 68 14.89 -13.82 7.12
C ASN A 68 13.66 -14.72 7.24
N HIS A 69 12.48 -14.10 7.40
CA HIS A 69 11.21 -14.81 7.45
C HIS A 69 10.38 -14.66 6.18
N MET A 70 10.85 -13.86 5.22
CA MET A 70 10.20 -13.65 3.92
C MET A 70 10.75 -14.59 2.84
N LEU A 71 10.01 -14.71 1.74
CA LEU A 71 10.43 -15.49 0.56
C LEU A 71 11.70 -14.90 -0.07
N VAL A 72 11.75 -13.57 -0.20
CA VAL A 72 12.93 -12.86 -0.69
C VAL A 72 13.78 -12.39 0.48
N PRO A 73 15.11 -12.62 0.47
CA PRO A 73 15.98 -12.18 1.54
C PRO A 73 15.88 -10.68 1.80
N ILE A 74 15.77 -10.30 3.08
CA ILE A 74 15.73 -8.88 3.50
C ILE A 74 16.86 -8.08 2.87
N LYS A 75 18.10 -8.60 2.89
CA LYS A 75 19.27 -7.93 2.29
C LYS A 75 19.07 -7.64 0.80
N SER A 76 18.42 -8.53 0.06
CA SER A 76 18.10 -8.33 -1.35
C SER A 76 17.01 -7.27 -1.51
N LEU A 77 15.96 -7.30 -0.68
CA LEU A 77 14.90 -6.28 -0.71
C LEU A 77 15.42 -4.89 -0.36
N LEU A 78 16.37 -4.77 0.57
CA LEU A 78 17.01 -3.50 0.91
C LEU A 78 17.81 -2.95 -0.28
N LYS A 79 18.55 -3.80 -1.01
CA LYS A 79 19.23 -3.39 -2.25
C LYS A 79 18.23 -2.99 -3.34
N ILE A 80 17.11 -3.70 -3.46
CA ILE A 80 16.04 -3.32 -4.40
C ILE A 80 15.45 -1.96 -3.98
N ALA A 81 15.32 -1.69 -2.67
CA ALA A 81 14.77 -0.43 -2.18
C ALA A 81 15.65 0.78 -2.54
N GLU A 82 16.97 0.60 -2.65
CA GLU A 82 17.91 1.64 -3.08
C GLU A 82 17.72 2.05 -4.54
N VAL A 83 17.30 1.10 -5.40
CA VAL A 83 17.13 1.34 -6.85
C VAL A 83 15.67 1.62 -7.21
N SER A 84 14.74 0.91 -6.56
CA SER A 84 13.30 1.00 -6.77
C SER A 84 12.55 0.69 -5.46
N PRO A 85 12.32 1.72 -4.61
CA PRO A 85 11.61 1.57 -3.34
C PRO A 85 10.25 0.90 -3.49
N LYS A 86 9.50 1.29 -4.53
CA LYS A 86 8.16 0.77 -4.81
C LYS A 86 8.15 -0.72 -5.11
N VAL A 87 9.09 -1.19 -5.95
CA VAL A 87 9.20 -2.62 -6.28
C VAL A 87 9.57 -3.42 -5.03
N ALA A 88 10.44 -2.88 -4.18
CA ALA A 88 10.81 -3.52 -2.92
C ALA A 88 9.61 -3.71 -1.98
N VAL A 89 8.72 -2.70 -1.88
CA VAL A 89 7.47 -2.81 -1.10
C VAL A 89 6.55 -3.86 -1.67
N ILE A 90 6.34 -3.86 -2.99
CA ILE A 90 5.46 -4.83 -3.65
C ILE A 90 5.93 -6.26 -3.43
N GLU A 91 7.24 -6.51 -3.52
CA GLU A 91 7.82 -7.85 -3.33
C GLU A 91 7.83 -8.29 -1.85
N ALA A 92 8.12 -7.37 -0.93
CA ALA A 92 7.98 -7.63 0.50
C ALA A 92 6.53 -7.98 0.86
N GLY A 93 5.57 -7.22 0.33
CA GLY A 93 4.14 -7.46 0.57
C GLY A 93 3.66 -8.75 -0.09
N ARG A 94 4.26 -9.17 -1.22
CA ARG A 94 4.01 -10.48 -1.84
C ARG A 94 4.42 -11.62 -0.90
N SER A 95 5.58 -11.50 -0.27
CA SER A 95 6.05 -12.48 0.73
C SER A 95 5.09 -12.57 1.92
N LEU A 96 4.63 -11.43 2.42
CA LEU A 96 3.67 -11.36 3.52
C LEU A 96 2.31 -11.99 3.15
N LYS A 97 1.78 -11.66 1.97
CA LYS A 97 0.51 -12.22 1.48
C LYS A 97 0.58 -13.73 1.33
N PHE A 98 1.66 -14.22 0.74
CA PHE A 98 1.88 -15.66 0.58
C PHE A 98 1.90 -16.37 1.94
N GLU A 99 2.66 -15.86 2.92
CA GLU A 99 2.72 -16.47 4.25
C GLU A 99 1.37 -16.43 4.96
N PHE A 100 0.59 -15.36 4.76
CA PHE A 100 -0.75 -15.25 5.32
C PHE A 100 -1.69 -16.31 4.73
N GLU A 101 -1.74 -16.42 3.41
CA GLU A 101 -2.57 -17.42 2.70
C GLU A 101 -2.19 -18.85 3.09
N ASP A 102 -0.88 -19.13 3.16
CA ASP A 102 -0.33 -20.41 3.59
C ASP A 102 -0.70 -20.72 5.05
N SER A 103 -0.54 -19.76 5.97
CA SER A 103 -0.93 -19.89 7.38
C SER A 103 -2.43 -20.16 7.55
N VAL A 104 -3.29 -19.44 6.83
CA VAL A 104 -4.74 -19.66 6.83
C VAL A 104 -5.08 -21.04 6.29
N SER A 105 -4.43 -21.48 5.21
CA SER A 105 -4.65 -22.81 4.64
C SER A 105 -4.29 -23.94 5.62
N ARG A 106 -3.22 -23.78 6.41
CA ARG A 106 -2.81 -24.71 7.48
C ARG A 106 -3.83 -24.74 8.60
N PHE A 107 -4.27 -23.57 9.07
CA PHE A 107 -5.28 -23.46 10.11
C PHE A 107 -6.60 -24.16 9.71
N LEU A 108 -7.08 -23.92 8.49
CA LEU A 108 -8.29 -24.55 7.97
C LEU A 108 -8.12 -26.07 7.79
N SER A 109 -6.94 -26.52 7.37
CA SER A 109 -6.63 -27.96 7.25
C SER A 109 -6.65 -28.66 8.61
N CYS A 110 -6.08 -28.07 9.66
CA CYS A 110 -6.12 -28.61 11.03
C CYS A 110 -7.52 -28.56 11.67
N SER A 111 -8.36 -27.58 11.28
CA SER A 111 -9.74 -27.50 11.75
C SER A 111 -10.61 -28.64 11.21
N LYS A 112 -10.46 -29.00 9.93
CA LYS A 112 -11.25 -30.08 9.30
C LYS A 112 -11.01 -31.46 9.90
N SER A 113 -9.85 -31.73 10.49
CA SER A 113 -9.56 -33.03 11.13
C SER A 113 -10.16 -33.17 12.53
N ASN A 114 -10.53 -32.05 13.19
CA ASN A 114 -10.90 -32.02 14.60
C ASN A 114 -12.17 -31.17 14.86
N VAL A 115 -13.30 -31.43 14.19
CA VAL A 115 -14.66 -31.23 14.73
C VAL A 115 -15.74 -31.40 13.66
N SER A 116 -16.73 -32.21 14.03
CA SER A 116 -18.06 -32.31 13.45
C SER A 116 -18.71 -30.94 13.32
N SER A 117 -19.06 -30.54 12.09
CA SER A 117 -20.20 -29.66 11.79
C SER A 117 -20.45 -28.50 12.75
N ASP A 118 -19.49 -27.59 12.89
CA ASP A 118 -19.78 -26.24 13.40
C ASP A 118 -19.41 -25.24 12.30
N LYS A 119 -20.40 -24.93 11.45
CA LYS A 119 -20.23 -24.03 10.28
C LYS A 119 -19.94 -22.59 10.69
N ASP A 120 -20.01 -22.29 11.99
CA ASP A 120 -19.77 -20.97 12.58
C ASP A 120 -18.39 -20.86 13.25
N MET A 121 -17.49 -21.82 13.02
CA MET A 121 -16.12 -21.77 13.54
C MET A 121 -15.33 -20.59 12.91
N ASN A 122 -15.41 -19.46 13.62
CA ASN A 122 -14.37 -18.49 13.88
C ASN A 122 -13.91 -17.52 12.78
N ILE A 123 -14.79 -17.09 11.86
CA ILE A 123 -14.52 -15.86 11.09
C ILE A 123 -14.38 -14.64 12.04
N GLY A 124 -15.09 -14.65 13.17
CA GLY A 124 -15.01 -13.61 14.20
C GLY A 124 -13.65 -13.51 14.92
N TYR A 125 -12.89 -14.61 15.03
CA TYR A 125 -11.52 -14.58 15.58
C TYR A 125 -10.57 -13.82 14.65
N PHE A 126 -10.77 -13.92 13.33
CA PHE A 126 -9.97 -13.18 12.37
C PHE A 126 -10.33 -11.68 12.34
N GLN A 127 -11.61 -11.34 12.55
CA GLN A 127 -12.08 -9.94 12.48
C GLN A 127 -11.64 -9.07 13.66
N ASN A 128 -11.45 -9.64 14.86
CA ASN A 128 -11.10 -8.87 16.06
C ASN A 128 -9.65 -9.04 16.52
N ASN A 129 -8.83 -9.78 15.77
CA ASN A 129 -7.43 -9.96 16.14
C ASN A 129 -6.62 -8.73 15.69
N PRO A 130 -5.99 -7.98 16.61
CA PRO A 130 -5.24 -6.77 16.27
C PRO A 130 -4.10 -7.04 15.28
N VAL A 131 -3.45 -8.21 15.35
CA VAL A 131 -2.36 -8.59 14.44
C VAL A 131 -2.86 -8.74 13.00
N LEU A 132 -4.07 -9.27 12.82
CA LEU A 132 -4.67 -9.47 11.50
C LEU A 132 -5.21 -8.16 10.91
N ILE A 133 -5.69 -7.25 11.75
CA ILE A 133 -6.04 -5.89 11.35
C ILE A 133 -4.81 -5.16 10.81
N GLU A 134 -3.69 -5.19 11.54
CA GLU A 134 -2.45 -4.55 11.08
C GLU A 134 -1.86 -5.20 9.82
N LEU A 135 -1.95 -6.53 9.71
CA LEU A 135 -1.57 -7.24 8.49
C LEU A 135 -2.42 -6.78 7.30
N GLY A 136 -3.73 -6.64 7.50
CA GLY A 136 -4.65 -6.13 6.48
C GLY A 136 -4.26 -4.73 5.99
N LYS A 137 -3.84 -3.84 6.89
CA LYS A 137 -3.32 -2.52 6.51
C LYS A 137 -2.05 -2.63 5.65
N LEU A 138 -1.09 -3.48 6.02
CA LEU A 138 0.13 -3.68 5.24
C LEU A 138 -0.14 -4.25 3.83
N LEU A 139 -1.10 -5.17 3.71
CA LEU A 139 -1.51 -5.69 2.40
C LEU A 139 -2.21 -4.62 1.57
N LYS A 140 -3.04 -3.80 2.19
CA LYS A 140 -3.72 -2.69 1.52
C LYS A 140 -2.73 -1.67 0.93
N ILE A 141 -1.66 -1.32 1.65
CA ILE A 141 -0.59 -0.46 1.09
C ILE A 141 -0.03 -1.04 -0.21
N ARG A 142 0.22 -2.35 -0.26
CA ARG A 142 0.69 -2.99 -1.49
C ARG A 142 -0.34 -2.86 -2.62
N GLU A 143 -1.61 -3.13 -2.32
CA GLU A 143 -2.71 -3.03 -3.29
C GLU A 143 -2.84 -1.61 -3.83
N ASP A 144 -2.86 -0.61 -2.94
CA ASP A 144 -2.90 0.80 -3.30
C ASP A 144 -1.69 1.20 -4.16
N LEU A 145 -0.50 0.68 -3.90
CA LEU A 145 0.69 0.93 -4.73
C LEU A 145 0.62 0.30 -6.13
N MET A 146 -0.04 -0.85 -6.26
CA MET A 146 -0.26 -1.51 -7.55
C MET A 146 -1.29 -0.75 -8.39
N ASP A 147 -2.36 -0.26 -7.74
CA ASP A 147 -3.43 0.49 -8.40
C ASP A 147 -3.01 1.92 -8.78
N ASN A 148 -1.95 2.43 -8.14
CA ASN A 148 -1.43 3.78 -8.36
C ASN A 148 0.01 3.75 -8.89
N PRO A 149 0.24 3.45 -10.19
CA PRO A 149 1.59 3.34 -10.76
C PRO A 149 2.41 4.64 -10.65
N GLU A 150 1.75 5.80 -10.67
CA GLU A 150 2.34 7.14 -10.55
C GLU A 150 2.79 7.52 -9.13
N TYR A 151 2.38 6.78 -8.09
CA TYR A 151 2.80 7.08 -6.72
C TYR A 151 4.27 6.69 -6.51
N GLU A 152 5.07 7.65 -6.03
CA GLU A 152 6.47 7.48 -5.68
C GLU A 152 6.63 7.11 -4.21
N VAL A 153 7.32 5.99 -3.96
CA VAL A 153 7.66 5.53 -2.61
C VAL A 153 9.06 6.01 -2.27
N THR A 154 9.27 6.55 -1.08
CA THR A 154 10.63 6.89 -0.61
C THR A 154 11.39 5.65 -0.15
N GLU A 155 12.71 5.64 -0.27
CA GLU A 155 13.56 4.55 0.21
C GLU A 155 13.32 4.26 1.69
N GLN A 156 13.22 5.30 2.52
CA GLN A 156 12.96 5.17 3.95
C GLN A 156 11.63 4.45 4.24
N ASN A 157 10.56 4.79 3.51
CA ASN A 157 9.26 4.15 3.66
C ASN A 157 9.30 2.69 3.19
N ALA A 158 10.03 2.41 2.11
CA ALA A 158 10.24 1.03 1.66
C ALA A 158 10.98 0.19 2.69
N ARG A 159 12.07 0.71 3.27
CA ARG A 159 12.81 0.02 4.34
C ARG A 159 11.91 -0.27 5.55
N LYS A 160 11.15 0.72 6.02
CA LYS A 160 10.18 0.56 7.12
C LYS A 160 9.18 -0.57 6.82
N TYR A 161 8.62 -0.57 5.62
CA TYR A 161 7.67 -1.61 5.19
C TYR A 161 8.31 -3.00 5.15
N ILE A 162 9.53 -3.14 4.59
CA ILE A 162 10.27 -4.41 4.53
C ILE A 162 10.46 -5.00 5.93
N PHE A 163 10.86 -4.18 6.90
CA PHE A 163 11.03 -4.63 8.29
C PHE A 163 9.70 -5.04 8.94
N ALA A 164 8.64 -4.26 8.71
CA ALA A 164 7.30 -4.62 9.19
C ALA A 164 6.84 -5.95 8.59
N ALA A 165 6.91 -6.10 7.27
CA ALA A 165 6.53 -7.33 6.57
C ALA A 165 7.30 -8.56 7.07
N ASN A 166 8.62 -8.44 7.28
CA ASN A 166 9.42 -9.54 7.84
C ASN A 166 8.96 -9.96 9.24
N LYS A 167 8.64 -8.98 10.09
CA LYS A 167 8.13 -9.24 11.44
C LYS A 167 6.79 -9.96 11.40
N TYR A 168 5.85 -9.54 10.54
CA TYR A 168 4.56 -10.23 10.41
C TYR A 168 4.71 -11.63 9.83
N CYS A 169 5.64 -11.85 8.90
CA CYS A 169 5.95 -13.21 8.44
C CYS A 169 6.44 -14.09 9.60
N LYS A 170 7.29 -13.55 10.50
CA LYS A 170 7.71 -14.26 11.72
C LYS A 170 6.52 -14.58 12.63
N LEU A 171 5.64 -13.62 12.85
CA LEU A 171 4.46 -13.77 13.71
C LEU A 171 3.51 -14.83 13.15
N LEU A 172 3.21 -14.79 11.86
CA LEU A 172 2.37 -15.79 11.18
C LEU A 172 2.93 -17.21 11.33
N LYS A 173 4.24 -17.36 11.08
CA LYS A 173 4.95 -18.64 11.27
C LYS A 173 4.88 -19.15 12.72
N SER A 174 4.95 -18.25 13.69
CA SER A 174 4.87 -18.60 15.11
C SER A 174 3.44 -18.96 15.56
N LEU A 175 2.42 -18.33 14.96
CA LEU A 175 1.01 -18.57 15.29
C LEU A 175 0.49 -19.86 14.66
N PHE A 176 1.02 -20.22 13.48
CA PHE A 176 0.61 -21.40 12.73
C PHE A 176 1.84 -22.23 12.32
N PRO A 177 2.52 -22.90 13.28
CA PRO A 177 3.71 -23.68 12.99
C PRO A 177 3.39 -24.85 12.06
N VAL A 178 4.34 -25.18 11.19
CA VAL A 178 4.30 -26.40 10.36
C VAL A 178 4.45 -27.60 11.30
N VAL A 179 3.44 -28.47 11.33
CA VAL A 179 3.53 -29.82 11.94
C VAL A 179 4.15 -30.78 10.93
#